data_AF-A0A0C9ZKD4-F1
#
_entry.id   AF-A0A0C9ZKD4-F1
#
_cell.length_a   1.000
_cell.length_b   1.000
_cell.length_c   1.000
_cell.angle_alpha   90.00
_cell.angle_beta   90.00
_cell.angle_gamma   90.00
#
_symmetry.space_group_name_H-M   'P 1'
#
loop_
_entity.id
_entity.type
_entity.pdbx_description
1 polymer ?
#
loop_
_entity_poly.entity_id
_entity_poly.type
_entity_poly.pdbx_seq_one_letter_code
_entity_poly.pdbx_strand_id
1 'polypeptide(L)'
;IPSLPKLIACFISEKLQPDSVTLSIVPPFTGCLKIFHSATTTFIAPSDPSRIGSMQHEHIHAIPLWHQGPAWYDCIFMSMDNMREGMLSMDVAQVHCFFSLIHTNGQMFQCALVHWFDHIADEPDELTGIWMVAPSFLEDGSPHHAVIHIDSIIHSMHLLLIFGSGYISPYVNCHNSLEVF
;
A
#
# COMPACT_ATOMS: atom_id res chain seq x y z
N ILE A 1 10.79 8.03 6.57
CA ILE A 1 11.30 6.78 5.94
C ILE A 1 12.60 7.10 5.18
N PRO A 2 13.77 6.77 5.75
CA PRO A 2 15.09 7.14 5.19
C PRO A 2 15.38 6.53 3.80
N SER A 3 14.76 5.40 3.47
CA SER A 3 14.92 4.70 2.20
C SER A 3 14.12 5.31 1.04
N LEU A 4 13.22 6.27 1.30
CA LEU A 4 12.31 6.82 0.29
C LEU A 4 13.02 7.35 -0.98
N PRO A 5 14.13 8.12 -0.90
CA PRO A 5 14.83 8.58 -2.10
C PRO A 5 15.33 7.45 -3.00
N LYS A 6 15.75 6.32 -2.39
CA LYS A 6 16.20 5.13 -3.13
C LYS A 6 15.01 4.42 -3.78
N LEU A 7 13.91 4.25 -3.06
CA LEU A 7 12.69 3.62 -3.58
C LEU A 7 12.11 4.39 -4.77
N ILE A 8 12.09 5.73 -4.69
CA ILE A 8 11.66 6.58 -5.81
C ILE A 8 12.56 6.39 -7.03
N ALA A 9 13.88 6.32 -6.81
CA ALA A 9 14.83 6.15 -7.89
C ALA A 9 14.65 4.79 -8.59
N CYS A 10 14.49 3.70 -7.83
CA CYS A 10 14.17 2.38 -8.36
C CYS A 10 12.87 2.40 -9.17
N PHE A 11 11.79 2.94 -8.61
CA PHE A 11 10.50 3.06 -9.29
C PHE A 11 10.59 3.81 -10.63
N ILE A 12 11.28 4.96 -10.66
CA ILE A 12 11.46 5.74 -11.90
C ILE A 12 12.25 4.92 -12.94
N SER A 13 13.31 4.22 -12.50
CA SER A 13 14.12 3.38 -13.39
C SER A 13 13.28 2.27 -14.03
N GLU A 14 12.47 1.57 -13.24
CA GLU A 14 11.58 0.50 -13.73
C GLU A 14 10.54 1.02 -14.72
N LYS A 15 9.98 2.22 -14.49
CA LYS A 15 8.97 2.82 -15.39
C LYS A 15 9.56 3.35 -16.70
N LEU A 16 10.81 3.82 -16.70
CA LEU A 16 11.45 4.38 -17.88
C LEU A 16 12.23 3.36 -18.71
N GLN A 17 12.72 2.27 -18.09
CA GLN A 17 13.54 1.25 -18.72
C GLN A 17 13.14 -0.16 -18.25
N PRO A 18 11.98 -0.69 -18.69
CA PRO A 18 11.47 -1.99 -18.24
C PRO A 18 12.39 -3.17 -18.62
N ASP A 19 13.21 -3.04 -19.66
CA ASP A 19 14.02 -4.14 -20.22
C ASP A 19 15.49 -4.16 -19.73
N SER A 20 15.92 -3.19 -18.89
CA SER A 20 17.30 -3.17 -18.41
C SER A 20 17.45 -4.04 -17.15
N VAL A 21 17.97 -5.25 -17.32
CA VAL A 21 18.21 -6.28 -16.26
C VAL A 21 19.22 -5.82 -15.19
N THR A 22 19.90 -4.69 -15.38
CA THR A 22 20.83 -4.15 -14.40
C THR A 22 20.13 -3.18 -13.46
N LEU A 23 19.64 -3.68 -12.31
CA LEU A 23 19.43 -2.90 -11.07
C LEU A 23 20.80 -2.41 -10.50
N SER A 24 21.68 -1.90 -11.34
CA SER A 24 22.96 -1.32 -10.93
C SER A 24 22.66 0.00 -10.22
N ILE A 25 23.09 0.10 -8.96
CA ILE A 25 23.20 1.29 -8.11
C ILE A 25 22.53 2.53 -8.73
N VAL A 26 21.20 2.61 -8.60
CA VAL A 26 20.45 3.80 -9.03
C VAL A 26 20.75 4.91 -8.01
N PRO A 27 21.22 6.09 -8.44
CA PRO A 27 21.48 7.18 -7.51
C PRO A 27 20.17 7.61 -6.83
N PRO A 28 20.19 7.94 -5.52
CA PRO A 28 18.99 8.38 -4.83
C PRO A 28 18.36 9.61 -5.49
N PHE A 29 17.03 9.66 -5.49
CA PHE A 29 16.29 10.82 -6.00
C PHE A 29 16.54 12.07 -5.15
N THR A 30 16.81 13.20 -5.80
CA THR A 30 17.14 14.49 -5.15
C THR A 30 16.17 15.62 -5.49
N GLY A 31 15.11 15.34 -6.25
CA GLY A 31 14.13 16.35 -6.64
C GLY A 31 13.11 16.68 -5.55
N CYS A 32 12.22 17.62 -5.87
CA CYS A 32 11.14 18.02 -4.98
C CYS A 32 9.93 17.09 -5.09
N LEU A 33 9.30 16.80 -3.96
CA LEU A 33 8.04 16.05 -3.87
C LEU A 33 6.92 17.00 -3.45
N LYS A 34 5.74 16.84 -4.04
CA LYS A 34 4.49 17.40 -3.50
C LYS A 34 3.76 16.31 -2.75
N ILE A 35 3.52 16.51 -1.46
CA ILE A 35 2.88 15.52 -0.58
C ILE A 35 1.37 15.78 -0.50
N PHE A 36 0.59 14.71 -0.48
CA PHE A 36 -0.85 14.71 -0.27
C PHE A 36 -1.18 13.77 0.89
N HIS A 37 -2.18 14.16 1.68
CA HIS A 37 -2.60 13.39 2.87
C HIS A 37 -3.73 12.41 2.60
N SER A 38 -4.23 12.40 1.37
CA SER A 38 -5.25 11.47 0.95
C SER A 38 -5.33 11.35 -0.57
N ALA A 39 -6.00 10.29 -0.99
CA ALA A 39 -6.42 10.08 -2.35
C ALA A 39 -7.86 9.57 -2.37
N THR A 40 -8.47 9.65 -3.54
CA THR A 40 -9.82 9.17 -3.77
C THR A 40 -9.77 8.08 -4.81
N THR A 41 -10.44 6.97 -4.53
CA THR A 41 -10.70 5.92 -5.53
C THR A 41 -12.17 5.89 -5.91
N THR A 42 -12.43 5.41 -7.12
CA THR A 42 -13.77 5.27 -7.67
C THR A 42 -13.84 3.97 -8.45
N PHE A 43 -14.73 3.08 -8.03
CA PHE A 43 -14.86 1.74 -8.59
C PHE A 43 -16.32 1.31 -8.65
N ILE A 44 -16.61 0.21 -9.32
CA ILE A 44 -17.95 -0.38 -9.37
C ILE A 44 -17.95 -1.63 -8.52
N ALA A 45 -18.91 -1.72 -7.59
CA ALA A 45 -19.12 -2.89 -6.74
C ALA A 45 -20.43 -3.58 -7.16
N PRO A 46 -20.40 -4.60 -8.05
CA PRO A 46 -21.62 -5.24 -8.55
C PRO A 46 -22.51 -5.84 -7.46
N SER A 47 -21.91 -6.22 -6.34
CA SER A 47 -22.58 -6.77 -5.16
C SER A 47 -23.30 -5.73 -4.31
N ASP A 48 -23.02 -4.44 -4.49
CA ASP A 48 -23.63 -3.35 -3.73
C ASP A 48 -24.44 -2.41 -4.66
N PRO A 49 -25.77 -2.60 -4.75
CA PRO A 49 -26.63 -1.81 -5.64
C PRO A 49 -26.98 -0.41 -5.08
N SER A 50 -26.36 0.02 -3.97
CA SER A 50 -26.78 1.21 -3.22
C SER A 50 -26.53 2.57 -3.91
N ARG A 51 -25.89 2.61 -5.09
CA ARG A 51 -25.63 3.84 -5.86
C ARG A 51 -25.99 3.72 -7.35
N ILE A 52 -26.17 4.86 -8.03
CA ILE A 52 -26.44 4.92 -9.48
C ILE A 52 -25.33 4.14 -10.21
N GLY A 53 -25.71 3.04 -10.87
CA GLY A 53 -24.76 2.19 -11.59
C GLY A 53 -23.78 1.41 -10.70
N SER A 54 -24.08 1.21 -9.41
CA SER A 54 -23.21 0.50 -8.45
C SER A 54 -21.81 1.13 -8.26
N MET A 55 -21.67 2.42 -8.57
CA MET A 55 -20.43 3.17 -8.48
C MET A 55 -20.15 3.63 -7.04
N GLN A 56 -19.05 3.18 -6.47
CA GLN A 56 -18.56 3.54 -5.15
C GLN A 56 -17.45 4.57 -5.23
N HIS A 57 -17.30 5.35 -4.15
CA HIS A 57 -16.29 6.39 -4.05
C HIS A 57 -15.76 6.40 -2.62
N GLU A 58 -14.49 6.05 -2.48
CA GLU A 58 -13.83 5.92 -1.18
C GLU A 58 -12.68 6.92 -1.06
N HIS A 59 -12.41 7.33 0.17
CA HIS A 59 -11.32 8.24 0.50
C HIS A 59 -10.28 7.48 1.31
N ILE A 60 -9.06 7.45 0.81
CA ILE A 60 -7.92 6.74 1.42
C ILE A 60 -7.02 7.77 2.08
N HIS A 61 -6.75 7.59 3.36
CA HIS A 61 -6.00 8.52 4.18
C HIS A 61 -4.57 8.06 4.41
N ALA A 62 -3.64 9.02 4.34
CA ALA A 62 -2.25 8.88 4.73
C ALA A 62 -1.84 10.11 5.55
N ILE A 63 -2.39 10.19 6.76
CA ILE A 63 -2.28 11.37 7.62
C ILE A 63 -1.23 11.09 8.71
N PRO A 64 -0.06 11.74 8.67
CA PRO A 64 1.00 11.50 9.65
C PRO A 64 0.68 12.02 11.06
N LEU A 65 -0.29 12.93 11.19
CA LEU A 65 -0.74 13.48 12.46
C LEU A 65 -2.24 13.74 12.43
N TRP A 66 -3.03 12.85 13.02
CA TRP A 66 -4.49 12.96 13.03
C TRP A 66 -5.00 13.49 14.37
N HIS A 67 -5.68 14.64 14.37
CA HIS A 67 -6.22 15.30 15.58
C HIS A 67 -5.20 15.44 16.74
N GLN A 68 -3.95 15.81 16.45
CA GLN A 68 -2.84 15.85 17.43
C GLN A 68 -2.53 14.50 18.10
N GLY A 69 -3.08 13.42 17.56
CA GLY A 69 -2.83 12.05 17.96
C GLY A 69 -1.91 11.33 16.98
N PRO A 70 -1.93 10.00 17.02
CA PRO A 70 -1.10 9.17 16.16
C PRO A 70 -1.49 9.29 14.69
N ALA A 71 -0.62 8.78 13.83
CA ALA A 71 -0.86 8.75 12.40
C ALA A 71 -2.07 7.86 12.05
N TRP A 72 -2.72 8.17 10.94
CA TRP A 72 -3.78 7.37 10.35
C TRP A 72 -3.39 7.01 8.92
N TYR A 73 -3.08 5.73 8.73
CA TYR A 73 -2.71 5.13 7.45
C TYR A 73 -3.71 4.03 7.09
N ASP A 74 -4.45 4.25 6.00
CA ASP A 74 -5.43 3.27 5.51
C ASP A 74 -4.75 2.13 4.75
N CYS A 75 -5.35 0.94 4.84
CA CYS A 75 -4.97 -0.20 4.02
C CYS A 75 -5.70 -0.17 2.68
N ILE A 76 -5.09 -0.74 1.66
CA ILE A 76 -5.59 -0.73 0.30
C ILE A 76 -5.44 -2.09 -0.36
N PHE A 77 -6.32 -2.37 -1.31
CA PHE A 77 -6.09 -3.39 -2.33
C PHE A 77 -5.42 -2.80 -3.55
N MET A 78 -4.49 -3.56 -4.10
CA MET A 78 -3.73 -3.20 -5.29
C MET A 78 -3.85 -4.25 -6.37
N SER A 79 -3.92 -3.81 -7.63
CA SER A 79 -3.84 -4.69 -8.79
C SER A 79 -2.38 -4.89 -9.20
N MET A 80 -1.94 -6.15 -9.25
CA MET A 80 -0.55 -6.50 -9.60
C MET A 80 -0.47 -7.34 -10.88
N ASP A 81 -1.40 -8.28 -11.08
CA ASP A 81 -1.38 -9.18 -12.24
C ASP A 81 -2.79 -9.54 -12.73
N ASN A 82 -3.11 -9.22 -13.98
CA ASN A 82 -4.39 -9.55 -14.61
C ASN A 82 -4.52 -11.03 -14.99
N MET A 83 -3.48 -11.84 -14.76
CA MET A 83 -3.48 -13.26 -15.14
C MET A 83 -4.17 -14.16 -14.10
N ARG A 84 -4.43 -13.66 -12.89
CA ARG A 84 -5.12 -14.40 -11.82
C ARG A 84 -6.52 -13.81 -11.58
N GLU A 85 -7.42 -14.63 -11.05
CA GLU A 85 -8.79 -14.21 -10.74
C GLU A 85 -8.98 -13.95 -9.24
N GLY A 86 -9.87 -13.01 -8.92
CA GLY A 86 -10.30 -12.73 -7.55
C GLY A 86 -9.21 -12.11 -6.67
N MET A 87 -9.15 -12.54 -5.41
CA MET A 87 -8.15 -12.04 -4.44
C MET A 87 -6.72 -12.40 -4.80
N LEU A 88 -6.51 -13.48 -5.57
CA LEU A 88 -5.17 -13.92 -5.99
C LEU A 88 -4.52 -13.00 -7.03
N SER A 89 -5.26 -12.04 -7.60
CA SER A 89 -4.70 -10.97 -8.44
C SER A 89 -4.50 -9.65 -7.69
N MET A 90 -4.80 -9.63 -6.40
CA MET A 90 -4.71 -8.44 -5.57
C MET A 90 -3.68 -8.62 -4.47
N ASP A 91 -2.90 -7.57 -4.24
CA ASP A 91 -2.00 -7.47 -3.08
C ASP A 91 -2.56 -6.47 -2.07
N VAL A 92 -2.15 -6.64 -0.82
CA VAL A 92 -2.57 -5.79 0.31
C VAL A 92 -1.39 -4.94 0.76
N ALA A 93 -1.64 -3.66 0.97
CA ALA A 93 -0.64 -2.74 1.48
C ALA A 93 -1.25 -1.67 2.40
N GLN A 94 -0.45 -1.10 3.29
CA GLN A 94 -0.80 0.10 4.05
C GLN A 94 -0.15 1.33 3.43
N VAL A 95 -0.91 2.40 3.20
CA VAL A 95 -0.41 3.62 2.57
C VAL A 95 0.13 4.59 3.62
N HIS A 96 1.42 4.92 3.53
CA HIS A 96 2.05 5.87 4.45
C HIS A 96 2.13 7.30 3.90
N CYS A 97 2.10 7.49 2.57
CA CYS A 97 2.20 8.81 1.97
C CYS A 97 1.73 8.79 0.51
N PHE A 98 0.97 9.80 0.10
CA PHE A 98 0.74 10.11 -1.31
C PHE A 98 1.63 11.25 -1.73
N PHE A 99 2.22 11.18 -2.92
CA PHE A 99 3.03 12.27 -3.45
C PHE A 99 3.04 12.31 -4.96
N SER A 100 3.37 13.48 -5.51
CA SER A 100 3.71 13.62 -6.92
C SER A 100 5.10 14.22 -7.10
N LEU A 101 5.72 13.84 -8.22
CA LEU A 101 7.03 14.33 -8.63
C LEU A 101 7.05 14.57 -10.13
N ILE A 102 7.94 15.45 -10.56
CA ILE A 102 8.19 15.72 -11.98
C ILE A 102 9.61 15.22 -12.28
N HIS A 103 9.73 14.32 -13.24
CA HIS A 103 11.00 13.80 -13.71
C HIS A 103 11.68 14.78 -14.68
N THR A 104 12.98 14.61 -14.93
CA THR A 104 13.80 15.53 -15.75
C THR A 104 13.32 15.66 -17.20
N ASN A 105 12.61 14.65 -17.71
CA ASN A 105 11.96 14.67 -19.03
C ASN A 105 10.61 15.42 -19.04
N GLY A 106 10.18 16.00 -17.92
CA GLY A 106 8.89 16.69 -17.78
C GLY A 106 7.70 15.79 -17.45
N GLN A 107 7.89 14.47 -17.35
CA GLN A 107 6.82 13.54 -16.99
C GLN A 107 6.46 13.67 -15.51
N MET A 108 5.17 13.80 -15.23
CA MET A 108 4.64 13.79 -13.86
C MET A 108 4.29 12.36 -13.44
N PHE A 109 4.73 11.97 -12.26
CA PHE A 109 4.35 10.71 -11.62
C PHE A 109 3.52 11.00 -10.38
N GLN A 110 2.40 10.29 -10.25
CA GLN A 110 1.58 10.28 -9.04
C GLN A 110 1.76 8.94 -8.35
N CYS A 111 2.24 8.98 -7.12
CA CYS A 111 2.75 7.82 -6.43
C CYS A 111 2.20 7.73 -5.00
N ALA A 112 2.26 6.53 -4.46
CA ALA A 112 2.10 6.29 -3.05
C ALA A 112 3.33 5.53 -2.52
N LEU A 113 3.68 5.81 -1.27
CA LEU A 113 4.60 4.99 -0.48
C LEU A 113 3.77 4.05 0.36
N VAL A 114 4.05 2.76 0.22
CA VAL A 114 3.30 1.71 0.91
C VAL A 114 4.21 0.78 1.69
N HIS A 115 3.65 0.13 2.69
CA HIS A 115 4.22 -1.02 3.38
C HIS A 115 3.38 -2.26 3.01
N TRP A 116 4.03 -3.27 2.45
CA TRP A 116 3.38 -4.49 1.97
C TRP A 116 2.92 -5.41 3.10
N PHE A 117 1.89 -6.19 2.80
CA PHE A 117 1.49 -7.35 3.58
C PHE A 117 1.65 -8.61 2.72
N ASP A 118 2.23 -9.66 3.29
CA ASP A 118 2.37 -10.97 2.66
C ASP A 118 1.17 -11.86 3.01
N HIS A 119 0.69 -12.65 2.05
CA HIS A 119 -0.29 -13.70 2.33
C HIS A 119 0.32 -14.76 3.25
N ILE A 120 -0.40 -15.12 4.33
CA ILE A 120 0.03 -16.17 5.27
C ILE A 120 -0.15 -17.56 4.67
N ALA A 121 -1.14 -17.71 3.77
CA ALA A 121 -1.47 -18.95 3.08
C ALA A 121 -1.94 -18.67 1.65
N ASP A 122 -1.85 -19.67 0.78
CA ASP A 122 -2.31 -19.60 -0.62
C ASP A 122 -3.84 -19.70 -0.78
N GLU A 123 -4.56 -19.86 0.34
CA GLU A 123 -6.01 -20.01 0.39
C GLU A 123 -6.60 -19.22 1.58
N PRO A 124 -7.88 -18.80 1.50
CA PRO A 124 -8.54 -18.14 2.61
C PRO A 124 -8.74 -19.11 3.79
N ASP A 125 -8.85 -18.55 5.00
CA ASP A 125 -9.14 -19.33 6.20
C ASP A 125 -10.42 -20.17 6.04
N GLU A 126 -10.36 -21.47 6.33
CA GLU A 126 -11.46 -22.41 6.06
C GLU A 126 -12.76 -22.04 6.81
N LEU A 127 -12.65 -21.45 8.00
CA LEU A 127 -13.80 -21.15 8.86
C LEU A 127 -14.47 -19.83 8.47
N THR A 128 -13.67 -18.79 8.24
CA THR A 128 -14.14 -17.43 8.00
C THR A 128 -14.27 -17.09 6.52
N GLY A 129 -13.54 -17.80 5.65
CA GLY A 129 -13.41 -17.47 4.23
C GLY A 129 -12.61 -16.18 3.97
N ILE A 130 -11.90 -15.66 4.97
CA ILE A 130 -11.15 -14.41 4.89
C ILE A 130 -9.67 -14.71 4.60
N TRP A 131 -9.07 -13.92 3.72
CA TRP A 131 -7.64 -13.99 3.43
C TRP A 131 -6.84 -13.46 4.61
N MET A 132 -5.84 -14.24 5.02
CA MET A 132 -4.95 -13.89 6.12
C MET A 132 -3.66 -13.30 5.57
N VAL A 133 -3.26 -12.15 6.11
CA VAL A 133 -2.06 -11.44 5.72
C VAL A 133 -1.27 -11.00 6.95
N ALA A 134 0.05 -10.86 6.81
CA ALA A 134 0.95 -10.35 7.84
C ALA A 134 1.83 -9.23 7.28
N PRO A 135 2.28 -8.25 8.09
CA PRO A 135 3.18 -7.20 7.62
C PRO A 135 4.46 -7.79 7.03
N SER A 136 4.86 -7.32 5.85
CA SER A 136 6.03 -7.82 5.13
C SER A 136 7.31 -7.14 5.61
N PHE A 137 8.38 -7.90 5.76
CA PHE A 137 9.71 -7.42 6.18
C PHE A 137 10.79 -7.93 5.24
N LEU A 138 11.81 -7.10 5.03
CA LEU A 138 13.02 -7.49 4.30
C LEU A 138 13.91 -8.40 5.17
N GLU A 139 14.90 -9.04 4.55
CA GLU A 139 15.85 -9.93 5.25
C GLU A 139 16.59 -9.26 6.42
N ASP A 140 16.76 -7.94 6.37
CA ASP A 140 17.38 -7.14 7.44
C ASP A 140 16.41 -6.77 8.58
N GLY A 141 15.16 -7.23 8.51
CA GLY A 141 14.10 -6.96 9.48
C GLY A 141 13.46 -5.59 9.34
N SER A 142 13.84 -4.78 8.34
CA SER A 142 13.17 -3.51 8.07
C SER A 142 11.84 -3.73 7.34
N PRO A 143 10.82 -2.85 7.54
CA PRO A 143 9.54 -3.05 6.89
C PRO A 143 9.68 -2.92 5.36
N HIS A 144 9.01 -3.81 4.64
CA HIS A 144 9.10 -3.90 3.19
C HIS A 144 8.28 -2.77 2.53
N HIS A 145 8.96 -1.64 2.29
CA HIS A 145 8.35 -0.49 1.66
C HIS A 145 8.58 -0.47 0.15
N ALA A 146 7.58 0.02 -0.59
CA ALA A 146 7.70 0.29 -2.02
C ALA A 146 7.04 1.60 -2.43
N VAL A 147 7.47 2.13 -3.57
CA VAL A 147 6.79 3.22 -4.25
C VAL A 147 5.97 2.64 -5.39
N ILE A 148 4.69 2.94 -5.41
CA ILE A 148 3.72 2.41 -6.38
C ILE A 148 3.12 3.58 -7.16
N HIS A 149 2.59 3.29 -8.35
CA HIS A 149 1.76 4.26 -9.06
C HIS A 149 0.36 4.29 -8.44
N ILE A 150 -0.26 5.47 -8.35
CA ILE A 150 -1.59 5.60 -7.72
C ILE A 150 -2.67 4.81 -8.46
N ASP A 151 -2.56 4.66 -9.78
CA ASP A 151 -3.52 3.91 -10.60
C ASP A 151 -3.51 2.39 -10.32
N SER A 152 -2.51 1.88 -9.60
CA SER A 152 -2.50 0.48 -9.16
C SER A 152 -3.42 0.23 -7.96
N ILE A 153 -3.90 1.29 -7.31
CA ILE A 153 -4.78 1.19 -6.14
C ILE A 153 -6.21 0.96 -6.61
N ILE A 154 -6.82 -0.13 -6.16
CA ILE A 154 -8.21 -0.47 -6.49
C ILE A 154 -9.15 0.25 -5.54
N HIS A 155 -9.08 -0.05 -4.24
CA HIS A 155 -9.93 0.58 -3.23
C HIS A 155 -9.36 0.43 -1.82
N SER A 156 -10.00 1.10 -0.84
CA SER A 156 -9.62 1.02 0.57
C SER A 156 -10.07 -0.29 1.19
N MET A 157 -9.32 -0.79 2.17
CA MET A 157 -9.61 -2.04 2.86
C MET A 157 -9.43 -1.87 4.37
N HIS A 158 -10.16 -2.66 5.14
CA HIS A 158 -10.01 -2.77 6.58
C HIS A 158 -9.49 -4.17 6.93
N LEU A 159 -8.35 -4.22 7.60
CA LEU A 159 -7.82 -5.43 8.18
C LEU A 159 -8.48 -5.72 9.52
N LEU A 160 -8.85 -6.98 9.72
CA LEU A 160 -9.26 -7.51 11.01
C LEU A 160 -8.07 -8.24 11.64
N LEU A 161 -7.85 -8.03 12.93
CA LEU A 161 -6.79 -8.70 13.67
C LEU A 161 -7.06 -10.20 13.75
N ILE A 162 -6.02 -11.01 13.54
CA ILE A 162 -6.04 -12.44 13.85
C ILE A 162 -5.78 -12.57 15.35
N PHE A 163 -6.80 -12.99 16.10
CA PHE A 163 -6.67 -13.14 17.54
C PHE A 163 -5.95 -14.45 17.89
N GLY A 164 -4.76 -14.33 18.45
CA GLY A 164 -4.02 -15.46 19.04
C GLY A 164 -4.43 -15.74 20.49
N SER A 165 -3.86 -16.81 21.06
CA SER A 165 -4.05 -17.19 22.48
C SER A 165 -3.06 -16.51 23.45
N GLY A 166 -2.13 -15.70 22.92
CA GLY A 166 -1.09 -15.02 23.69
C GLY A 166 -1.57 -13.73 24.36
N TYR A 167 -0.83 -13.29 25.38
CA TYR A 167 -1.05 -11.98 25.99
C TYR A 167 -0.61 -10.86 25.06
N ILE A 168 -1.50 -9.89 24.83
CA ILE A 168 -1.18 -8.67 24.10
C ILE A 168 -0.44 -7.73 25.06
N SER A 169 0.72 -7.24 24.63
CA SER A 169 1.48 -6.24 25.39
C SER A 169 0.64 -4.98 25.62
N PRO A 170 0.64 -4.39 26.83
CA PRO A 170 -0.14 -3.19 27.13
C PRO A 170 0.33 -1.94 26.34
N TYR A 171 1.47 -2.02 25.67
CA TYR A 171 1.98 -0.97 24.78
C TYR A 171 1.39 -1.04 23.37
N VAL A 172 0.67 -2.12 23.04
CA VAL A 172 -0.08 -2.22 21.79
C VAL A 172 -1.43 -1.53 21.96
N ASN A 173 -1.75 -0.64 21.03
CA ASN A 173 -3.01 0.07 20.95
C ASN A 173 -3.55 0.00 19.51
N CYS A 174 -4.73 0.56 19.27
CA CYS A 174 -5.38 0.50 17.95
C CYS A 174 -4.60 1.21 16.83
N HIS A 175 -3.58 2.01 17.15
CA HIS A 175 -2.81 2.78 16.17
C HIS A 175 -1.50 2.10 15.75
N ASN A 176 -0.99 1.15 16.54
CA ASN A 176 0.24 0.40 16.22
C ASN A 176 -0.01 -1.11 16.08
N SER A 177 -1.24 -1.59 16.26
CA SER A 177 -1.54 -3.03 16.21
C SER A 177 -1.21 -3.68 14.86
N LEU A 178 -1.39 -2.95 13.75
CA LEU A 178 -1.07 -3.43 12.40
C LEU A 178 0.44 -3.50 12.11
N GLU A 179 1.26 -2.78 12.87
CA GLU A 179 2.73 -2.84 12.72
C GLU A 179 3.32 -3.97 13.58
N VAL A 180 2.60 -4.38 14.63
CA VAL A 180 3.07 -5.35 15.64
C VAL A 180 2.64 -6.78 15.30
N PHE A 181 1.48 -6.96 14.69
CA PHE A 181 0.87 -8.25 14.35
C PHE A 181 0.65 -8.36 12.86
#